data_AF-A0A7W7I3Q2-F1
#
_entry.id   AF-A0A7W7I3Q2-F1
#
_cell.length_a   1.000
_cell.length_b   1.000
_cell.length_c   1.000
_cell.angle_alpha   90.00
_cell.angle_beta   90.00
_cell.angle_gamma   90.00
#
_symmetry.space_group_name_H-M   'P 1'
#
loop_
_entity.id
_entity.type
_entity.pdbx_description
1 polymer ?
#
loop_
_entity_poly.entity_id
_entity_poly.type
_entity_poly.pdbx_seq_one_letter_code
_entity_poly.pdbx_strand_id
1 'polypeptide(L)'
;MAGVALSAGLAAAPGWAAPHPLADSAVTAPKAQAKPTAVQIAGDFPGQKIIVQQAERDDLFNRLLSEVNWLASTPPTTSRPKADKMGPKFVVTVLAKDKPTQVYDLYPNAAGGPRAYRPAKQPTGKKSAGWFYGRLTMSESLRLSGVPLKAKPDVVSGGIGGGIGEDVEAADEMDAVENVNHVLADFRRLVLLNTAVLVVILLGLAGIAYLIRRRV
;
A
#
# COMPACT_ATOMS: atom_id res chain seq x y z
N MET A 1 -62.11 -18.99 21.87
CA MET A 1 -62.42 -18.66 23.28
C MET A 1 -61.56 -19.57 24.13
N ALA A 2 -60.42 -19.06 24.62
CA ALA A 2 -60.25 -18.46 25.95
C ALA A 2 -60.25 -19.53 27.06
N GLY A 3 -59.14 -19.66 27.79
CA GLY A 3 -59.07 -20.56 28.95
C GLY A 3 -57.65 -20.86 29.42
N VAL A 4 -56.99 -19.85 29.99
CA VAL A 4 -55.76 -19.95 30.81
C VAL A 4 -56.06 -20.67 32.13
N ALA A 5 -55.15 -21.50 32.64
CA ALA A 5 -54.94 -21.64 34.10
C ALA A 5 -53.56 -22.25 34.45
N LEU A 6 -52.81 -21.47 35.23
CA LEU A 6 -51.56 -21.80 35.95
C LEU A 6 -51.80 -22.80 37.10
N SER A 7 -50.79 -23.61 37.42
CA SER A 7 -50.24 -23.81 38.80
C SER A 7 -49.11 -24.85 38.74
N ALA A 8 -47.84 -24.47 38.91
CA ALA A 8 -47.12 -24.27 40.18
C ALA A 8 -46.92 -25.57 40.98
N GLY A 9 -45.74 -26.17 40.82
CA GLY A 9 -45.25 -27.28 41.64
C GLY A 9 -43.74 -27.20 41.76
N LEU A 10 -43.27 -26.45 42.76
CA LEU A 10 -41.87 -26.33 43.15
C LEU A 10 -41.53 -27.52 44.06
N ALA A 11 -40.70 -28.45 43.62
CA ALA A 11 -40.14 -29.50 44.47
C ALA A 11 -38.61 -29.46 44.36
N ALA A 12 -37.98 -29.01 45.45
CA ALA A 12 -36.55 -29.00 45.63
C ALA A 12 -36.03 -30.41 45.97
N ALA A 13 -35.03 -30.89 45.25
CA ALA A 13 -34.25 -32.08 45.60
C ALA A 13 -32.76 -31.70 45.66
N PRO A 14 -32.04 -31.98 46.76
CA PRO A 14 -30.59 -31.81 46.83
C PRO A 14 -29.89 -33.04 46.22
N GLY A 15 -29.45 -32.93 44.97
CA GLY A 15 -28.65 -33.95 44.29
C GLY A 15 -27.16 -33.68 44.44
N TRP A 16 -26.42 -34.65 44.97
CA TRP A 16 -24.96 -34.69 45.09
C TRP A 16 -24.24 -34.21 43.81
N ALA A 17 -23.40 -33.18 43.97
CA ALA A 17 -22.50 -32.72 42.92
C ALA A 17 -21.31 -33.69 42.80
N ALA A 18 -21.29 -34.47 41.72
CA ALA A 18 -20.13 -35.21 41.28
C ALA A 18 -19.02 -34.24 40.82
N PRO A 19 -17.73 -34.52 41.11
CA PRO A 19 -16.62 -33.75 40.56
C PRO A 19 -16.50 -34.01 39.05
N HIS A 20 -16.82 -33.01 38.24
CA HIS A 20 -16.57 -33.04 36.80
C HIS A 20 -15.06 -32.93 36.52
N PRO A 21 -14.47 -33.85 35.75
CA PRO A 21 -13.11 -33.69 35.28
C PRO A 21 -13.03 -32.60 34.20
N LEU A 22 -12.04 -31.72 34.41
CA LEU A 22 -11.34 -30.82 33.50
C LEU A 22 -11.66 -30.99 31.99
N ALA A 23 -12.28 -29.97 31.40
CA ALA A 23 -12.16 -29.69 29.98
C ALA A 23 -11.21 -28.49 29.83
N ASP A 24 -9.91 -28.80 29.80
CA ASP A 24 -8.87 -27.87 29.41
C ASP A 24 -9.13 -27.46 27.95
N SER A 25 -9.70 -26.27 27.77
CA SER A 25 -9.93 -25.68 26.46
C SER A 25 -8.57 -25.23 25.93
N ALA A 26 -7.82 -26.17 25.38
CA ALA A 26 -6.63 -25.89 24.59
C ALA A 26 -7.06 -25.05 23.38
N VAL A 27 -7.00 -23.72 23.56
CA VAL A 27 -7.05 -22.74 22.47
C VAL A 27 -5.83 -23.04 21.60
N THR A 28 -6.06 -23.79 20.52
CA THR A 28 -5.06 -23.98 19.48
C THR A 28 -4.65 -22.60 18.96
N ALA A 29 -3.44 -22.18 19.31
CA ALA A 29 -2.84 -20.96 18.82
C ALA A 29 -2.90 -20.94 17.27
N PRO A 30 -3.30 -19.84 16.64
CA PRO A 30 -3.37 -19.75 15.19
C PRO A 30 -2.01 -20.11 14.59
N LYS A 31 -1.97 -21.17 13.78
CA LYS A 31 -0.76 -21.60 13.07
C LYS A 31 -0.19 -20.39 12.32
N ALA A 32 1.00 -19.95 12.72
CA ALA A 32 1.67 -18.81 12.12
C ALA A 32 1.72 -19.00 10.60
N GLN A 33 1.14 -18.06 9.87
CA GLN A 33 1.12 -18.11 8.41
C GLN A 33 2.57 -18.07 7.92
N ALA A 34 2.93 -19.01 7.04
CA ALA A 34 4.26 -19.06 6.47
C ALA A 34 4.58 -17.71 5.81
N LYS A 35 5.75 -17.16 6.14
CA LYS A 35 6.20 -15.88 5.58
C LYS A 35 6.30 -15.99 4.05
N PRO A 36 5.79 -15.01 3.29
CA PRO A 36 6.01 -14.93 1.85
C PRO A 36 7.50 -14.90 1.53
N THR A 37 7.92 -15.63 0.49
CA THR A 37 9.32 -15.76 0.06
C THR A 37 9.54 -15.30 -1.38
N ALA A 38 8.47 -15.29 -2.20
CA ALA A 38 8.53 -14.83 -3.57
C ALA A 38 7.19 -14.23 -4.03
N VAL A 39 7.24 -13.39 -5.05
CA VAL A 39 6.07 -12.88 -5.76
C VAL A 39 6.21 -13.25 -7.22
N GLN A 40 5.25 -14.02 -7.73
CA GLN A 40 5.15 -14.37 -9.13
C GLN A 40 4.21 -13.41 -9.84
N ILE A 41 4.66 -12.84 -10.95
CA ILE A 41 3.87 -11.97 -11.82
C ILE A 41 3.74 -12.69 -13.16
N ALA A 42 2.52 -12.94 -13.60
CA ALA A 42 2.23 -13.49 -14.91
C ALA A 42 1.44 -12.50 -15.76
N GLY A 43 1.61 -12.53 -17.07
CA GLY A 43 0.89 -11.63 -17.97
C GLY A 43 1.34 -11.77 -19.40
N ASP A 44 0.86 -10.86 -20.24
CA ASP A 44 1.17 -10.85 -21.66
C ASP A 44 2.44 -10.04 -21.93
N PHE A 45 3.59 -10.71 -21.81
CA PHE A 45 4.93 -10.15 -22.08
C PHE A 45 5.96 -11.27 -22.38
N PRO A 46 7.13 -10.95 -22.96
CA PRO A 46 8.16 -11.95 -23.27
C PRO A 46 8.59 -12.71 -22.02
N GLY A 47 8.43 -14.04 -22.01
CA GLY A 47 8.68 -14.89 -20.84
C GLY A 47 7.46 -15.17 -19.96
N GLN A 48 6.33 -14.45 -20.14
CA GLN A 48 4.97 -14.63 -19.56
C GLN A 48 4.87 -14.74 -18.03
N LYS A 49 5.99 -14.91 -17.33
CA LYS A 49 6.11 -15.18 -15.92
C LYS A 49 7.45 -14.66 -15.42
N ILE A 50 7.38 -13.79 -14.43
CA ILE A 50 8.51 -13.28 -13.66
C ILE A 50 8.35 -13.76 -12.23
N ILE A 51 9.43 -14.22 -11.61
CA ILE A 51 9.45 -14.54 -10.19
C ILE A 51 10.42 -13.57 -9.52
N VAL A 52 9.90 -12.78 -8.59
CA VAL A 52 10.70 -11.92 -7.73
C VAL A 52 10.93 -12.67 -6.43
N GLN A 53 12.17 -13.13 -6.22
CA GLN A 53 12.57 -13.76 -4.96
C GLN A 53 13.01 -12.71 -3.94
N GLN A 54 12.59 -12.86 -2.68
CA GLN A 54 13.04 -11.97 -1.61
C GLN A 54 14.57 -11.95 -1.47
N ALA A 55 15.21 -13.11 -1.58
CA ALA A 55 16.66 -13.25 -1.44
C ALA A 55 17.48 -12.50 -2.51
N GLU A 56 16.88 -12.23 -3.68
CA GLU A 56 17.54 -11.56 -4.79
C GLU A 56 17.24 -10.07 -4.85
N ARG A 57 15.99 -9.67 -4.54
CA ARG A 57 15.50 -8.29 -4.67
C ARG A 57 14.57 -7.93 -3.51
N ASP A 58 15.12 -7.79 -2.30
CA ASP A 58 14.35 -7.54 -1.08
C ASP A 58 13.52 -6.24 -1.15
N ASP A 59 14.08 -5.13 -1.64
CA ASP A 59 13.35 -3.85 -1.77
C ASP A 59 12.13 -3.96 -2.68
N LEU A 60 12.30 -4.57 -3.86
CA LEU A 60 11.22 -4.76 -4.83
C LEU A 60 10.16 -5.71 -4.28
N PHE A 61 10.61 -6.81 -3.67
CA PHE A 61 9.73 -7.77 -3.00
C PHE A 61 8.89 -7.11 -1.92
N ASN A 62 9.49 -6.29 -1.04
CA ASN A 62 8.78 -5.60 0.04
C ASN A 62 7.76 -4.59 -0.49
N ARG A 63 8.09 -3.87 -1.59
CA ARG A 63 7.14 -2.97 -2.26
C ARG A 63 5.93 -3.73 -2.80
N LEU A 64 6.14 -4.79 -3.57
CA LEU A 64 5.05 -5.63 -4.12
C LEU A 64 4.23 -6.29 -3.00
N LEU A 65 4.89 -6.80 -1.96
CA LEU A 65 4.22 -7.44 -0.84
C LEU A 65 3.37 -6.44 -0.05
N SER A 66 3.84 -5.21 0.13
CA SER A 66 3.08 -4.13 0.78
C SER A 66 1.80 -3.80 0.00
N GLU A 67 1.88 -3.69 -1.33
CA GLU A 67 0.72 -3.45 -2.20
C GLU A 67 -0.30 -4.59 -2.10
N VAL A 68 0.17 -5.84 -2.13
CA VAL A 68 -0.70 -7.01 -2.01
C VAL A 68 -1.31 -7.13 -0.60
N ASN A 69 -0.55 -6.85 0.45
CA ASN A 69 -1.05 -6.88 1.82
C ASN A 69 -2.12 -5.80 2.06
N TRP A 70 -1.98 -4.64 1.41
CA TRP A 70 -3.03 -3.63 1.41
C TRP A 70 -4.32 -4.15 0.74
N LEU A 71 -4.22 -4.83 -0.41
CA LEU A 71 -5.38 -5.46 -1.07
C LEU A 71 -6.00 -6.59 -0.23
N ALA A 72 -5.22 -7.26 0.62
CA ALA A 72 -5.70 -8.32 1.50
C ALA A 72 -6.51 -7.77 2.69
N SER A 73 -6.11 -6.62 3.24
CA SER A 73 -6.70 -6.02 4.44
C SER A 73 -7.81 -5.01 4.17
N THR A 74 -7.87 -4.45 2.95
CA THR A 74 -8.84 -3.42 2.58
C THR A 74 -10.15 -4.03 2.05
N PRO A 75 -11.33 -3.45 2.36
CA PRO A 75 -12.58 -3.79 1.69
C PRO A 75 -12.58 -3.31 0.22
N PRO A 76 -13.37 -3.94 -0.67
CA PRO A 76 -13.51 -3.46 -2.05
C PRO A 76 -13.91 -2.00 -2.12
N THR A 77 -13.15 -1.18 -2.85
CA THR A 77 -13.33 0.28 -2.89
C THR A 77 -14.03 0.77 -4.16
N THR A 78 -14.25 -0.12 -5.12
CA THR A 78 -14.81 0.28 -6.41
C THR A 78 -15.57 -0.85 -7.10
N SER A 79 -16.20 -0.51 -8.22
CA SER A 79 -16.90 -1.45 -9.10
C SER A 79 -16.01 -1.86 -10.27
N ARG A 80 -16.45 -2.90 -10.99
CA ARG A 80 -15.77 -3.39 -12.18
C ARG A 80 -15.71 -2.28 -13.25
N PRO A 81 -14.51 -1.92 -13.75
CA PRO A 81 -14.38 -1.05 -14.92
C PRO A 81 -15.06 -1.67 -16.15
N LYS A 82 -15.43 -0.85 -17.14
CA LYS A 82 -15.92 -1.38 -18.41
C LYS A 82 -14.83 -2.22 -19.10
N ALA A 83 -15.21 -3.34 -19.72
CA ALA A 83 -14.26 -4.34 -20.24
C ALA A 83 -13.33 -3.77 -21.33
N ASP A 84 -13.85 -2.89 -22.16
CA ASP A 84 -13.12 -2.13 -23.20
C ASP A 84 -12.12 -1.11 -22.64
N LYS A 85 -12.12 -0.90 -21.32
CA LYS A 85 -11.31 0.10 -20.61
C LYS A 85 -10.34 -0.49 -19.59
N MET A 86 -10.13 -1.81 -19.56
CA MET A 86 -9.26 -2.45 -18.56
C MET A 86 -7.77 -2.46 -18.93
N GLY A 87 -7.43 -2.46 -20.22
CA GLY A 87 -6.04 -2.66 -20.66
C GLY A 87 -5.52 -4.09 -20.34
N PRO A 88 -4.20 -4.30 -20.43
CA PRO A 88 -3.58 -5.60 -20.18
C PRO A 88 -3.80 -6.08 -18.74
N LYS A 89 -4.06 -7.39 -18.62
CA LYS A 89 -4.21 -8.10 -17.36
C LYS A 89 -2.88 -8.71 -16.92
N PHE A 90 -2.52 -8.49 -15.66
CA PHE A 90 -1.42 -9.17 -14.98
C PHE A 90 -1.96 -9.96 -13.79
N VAL A 91 -1.40 -11.13 -13.52
CA VAL A 91 -1.78 -11.97 -12.38
C VAL A 91 -0.61 -12.00 -11.41
N VAL A 92 -0.82 -11.48 -10.21
CA VAL A 92 0.17 -11.48 -9.14
C VAL A 92 -0.18 -12.57 -8.15
N THR A 93 0.76 -13.48 -7.93
CA THR A 93 0.65 -14.60 -7.00
C THR A 93 1.72 -14.48 -5.94
N VAL A 94 1.32 -14.39 -4.68
CA VAL A 94 2.26 -14.42 -3.54
C VAL A 94 2.57 -15.87 -3.21
N LEU A 95 3.86 -16.19 -3.11
CA LEU A 95 4.37 -17.52 -2.80
C LEU A 95 4.99 -17.52 -1.41
N ALA A 96 4.66 -18.52 -0.59
CA ALA A 96 5.34 -18.82 0.66
C ALA A 96 5.90 -20.23 0.58
N LYS A 97 7.23 -20.38 0.58
CA LYS A 97 7.91 -21.66 0.34
C LYS A 97 7.39 -22.35 -0.94
N ASP A 98 7.36 -21.58 -2.03
CA ASP A 98 6.90 -21.99 -3.37
C ASP A 98 5.41 -22.38 -3.48
N LYS A 99 4.64 -22.21 -2.42
CA LYS A 99 3.19 -22.45 -2.44
C LYS A 99 2.42 -21.15 -2.61
N PRO A 100 1.46 -21.09 -3.54
CA PRO A 100 0.62 -19.90 -3.72
C PRO A 100 -0.23 -19.69 -2.47
N THR A 101 -0.19 -18.47 -1.94
CA THR A 101 -0.96 -18.07 -0.77
C THR A 101 -2.07 -17.09 -1.11
N GLN A 102 -1.81 -16.18 -2.06
CA GLN A 102 -2.74 -15.16 -2.51
C GLN A 102 -2.59 -14.91 -4.02
N VAL A 103 -3.69 -14.59 -4.68
CA VAL A 103 -3.75 -14.32 -6.13
C VAL A 103 -4.60 -13.08 -6.37
N TYR A 104 -4.09 -12.18 -7.20
CA TYR A 104 -4.76 -10.94 -7.59
C TYR A 104 -4.60 -10.68 -9.08
N ASP A 105 -5.64 -10.11 -9.68
CA ASP A 105 -5.61 -9.64 -11.06
C ASP A 105 -5.38 -8.13 -11.06
N LEU A 106 -4.32 -7.67 -11.72
CA LEU A 106 -3.93 -6.26 -11.82
C LEU A 106 -4.15 -5.74 -13.24
N TYR A 107 -4.59 -4.50 -13.32
CA TYR A 107 -4.88 -3.76 -14.54
C TYR A 107 -4.27 -2.35 -14.41
N PRO A 108 -2.95 -2.20 -14.64
CA PRO A 108 -2.25 -0.94 -14.44
C PRO A 108 -2.72 0.15 -15.42
N ASN A 109 -3.13 -0.23 -16.63
CA ASN A 109 -3.55 0.69 -17.68
C ASN A 109 -5.08 0.81 -17.83
N ALA A 110 -5.84 0.53 -16.77
CA ALA A 110 -7.28 0.71 -16.80
C ALA A 110 -7.65 2.21 -16.88
N ALA A 111 -8.76 2.53 -17.54
CA ALA A 111 -9.23 3.91 -17.63
C ALA A 111 -9.71 4.40 -16.25
N GLY A 112 -9.32 5.63 -15.89
CA GLY A 112 -9.59 6.19 -14.57
C GLY A 112 -8.64 5.70 -13.48
N GLY A 113 -7.45 5.22 -13.86
CA GLY A 113 -6.36 4.85 -12.96
C GLY A 113 -6.18 3.33 -12.79
N PRO A 114 -5.05 2.89 -12.20
CA PRO A 114 -4.77 1.49 -11.96
C PRO A 114 -5.90 0.78 -11.22
N ARG A 115 -6.20 -0.47 -11.58
CA ARG A 115 -7.24 -1.29 -10.95
C ARG A 115 -6.69 -2.63 -10.53
N ALA A 116 -7.22 -3.17 -9.45
CA ALA A 116 -6.95 -4.51 -8.99
C ALA A 116 -8.26 -5.24 -8.70
N TYR A 117 -8.28 -6.55 -8.94
CA TYR A 117 -9.39 -7.43 -8.62
C TYR A 117 -8.89 -8.56 -7.72
N ARG A 118 -9.61 -8.79 -6.62
CA ARG A 118 -9.42 -9.94 -5.75
C ARG A 118 -10.46 -11.00 -6.10
N PRO A 119 -10.04 -12.17 -6.62
CA PRO A 119 -10.94 -13.31 -6.82
C PRO A 119 -11.49 -13.83 -5.47
N ALA A 120 -12.73 -14.33 -5.49
CA ALA A 120 -13.36 -14.95 -4.30
C ALA A 120 -12.64 -16.23 -3.87
N LYS A 121 -12.10 -16.98 -4.85
CA LYS A 121 -11.33 -18.20 -4.62
C LYS A 121 -9.85 -17.83 -4.48
N GLN A 122 -9.35 -17.85 -3.25
CA GLN A 122 -7.93 -17.69 -2.95
C GLN A 122 -7.30 -19.05 -2.63
N PRO A 123 -5.98 -19.24 -2.85
CA PRO A 123 -5.29 -20.47 -2.47
C PRO A 123 -5.41 -20.81 -0.99
N THR A 124 -5.47 -19.79 -0.14
CA THR A 124 -5.61 -19.90 1.32
C THR A 124 -7.06 -20.00 1.82
N GLY A 125 -8.07 -19.93 0.93
CA GLY A 125 -9.47 -20.06 1.30
C GLY A 125 -10.41 -19.16 0.49
N LYS A 126 -11.63 -18.95 0.99
CA LYS A 126 -12.61 -18.03 0.37
C LYS A 126 -12.44 -16.63 0.94
N LYS A 127 -12.44 -15.61 0.09
CA LYS A 127 -12.45 -14.18 0.45
C LYS A 127 -13.57 -13.46 -0.28
N SER A 128 -13.96 -12.28 0.18
CA SER A 128 -14.90 -11.45 -0.58
C SER A 128 -14.24 -11.01 -1.89
N ALA A 129 -14.87 -11.35 -3.01
CA ALA A 129 -14.46 -10.83 -4.30
C ALA A 129 -14.74 -9.33 -4.38
N GLY A 130 -13.87 -8.60 -5.05
CA GLY A 130 -14.09 -7.17 -5.20
C GLY A 130 -13.04 -6.49 -6.04
N TRP A 131 -13.39 -5.27 -6.45
CA TRP A 131 -12.52 -4.39 -7.20
C TRP A 131 -11.94 -3.33 -6.27
N PHE A 132 -10.72 -2.93 -6.60
CA PHE A 132 -9.92 -1.97 -5.85
C PHE A 132 -9.32 -0.98 -6.83
N TYR A 133 -9.14 0.26 -6.38
CA TYR A 133 -8.16 1.16 -6.99
C TYR A 133 -6.77 0.59 -6.71
N GLY A 134 -5.95 0.44 -7.76
CA GLY A 134 -4.54 0.14 -7.62
C GLY A 134 -3.81 1.35 -7.03
N ARG A 135 -2.71 1.11 -6.31
CA ARG A 135 -1.88 2.20 -5.79
C ARG A 135 -1.09 2.84 -6.94
N LEU A 136 -0.80 4.12 -6.79
CA LEU A 136 0.03 4.94 -7.69
C LEU A 136 1.46 4.40 -7.88
N THR A 137 1.92 3.43 -7.08
CA THR A 137 3.24 2.80 -7.25
C THR A 137 3.16 1.49 -8.04
N MET A 138 1.96 0.96 -8.28
CA MET A 138 1.75 -0.39 -8.80
C MET A 138 2.29 -0.53 -10.23
N SER A 139 2.11 0.49 -11.08
CA SER A 139 2.62 0.45 -12.46
C SER A 139 4.15 0.56 -12.50
N GLU A 140 4.76 1.22 -11.52
CA GLU A 140 6.22 1.30 -11.36
C GLU A 140 6.79 -0.03 -10.85
N SER A 141 6.21 -0.60 -9.80
CA SER A 141 6.64 -1.90 -9.24
C SER A 141 6.60 -3.02 -10.30
N LEU A 142 5.57 -3.03 -11.16
CA LEU A 142 5.50 -3.97 -12.29
C LEU A 142 6.58 -3.70 -13.35
N ARG A 143 6.86 -2.44 -13.70
CA ARG A 143 7.96 -2.09 -14.62
C ARG A 143 9.31 -2.54 -14.08
N LEU A 144 9.60 -2.25 -12.82
CA LEU A 144 10.86 -2.62 -12.16
C LEU A 144 11.05 -4.14 -12.08
N SER A 145 9.96 -4.91 -12.06
CA SER A 145 10.03 -6.37 -12.12
C SER A 145 10.38 -6.92 -13.50
N GLY A 146 10.36 -6.09 -14.54
CA GLY A 146 10.65 -6.48 -15.93
C GLY A 146 9.41 -6.62 -16.81
N VAL A 147 8.22 -6.23 -16.32
CA VAL A 147 7.03 -6.17 -17.18
C VAL A 147 7.15 -4.98 -18.13
N PRO A 148 7.04 -5.18 -19.46
CA PRO A 148 7.14 -4.11 -20.46
C PRO A 148 5.86 -3.26 -20.46
N LEU A 149 5.75 -2.35 -19.49
CA LEU A 149 4.71 -1.32 -19.46
C LEU A 149 5.30 0.00 -19.95
N LYS A 150 4.54 0.72 -20.78
CA LYS A 150 4.91 2.09 -21.17
C LYS A 150 5.12 2.94 -19.92
N ALA A 151 6.21 3.69 -19.89
CA ALA A 151 6.50 4.54 -18.76
C ALA A 151 5.46 5.65 -18.67
N LYS A 152 4.60 5.61 -17.64
CA LYS A 152 3.71 6.71 -17.29
C LYS A 152 4.09 7.21 -15.90
N PRO A 153 4.13 8.53 -15.68
CA PRO A 153 4.12 9.07 -14.33
C PRO A 153 2.83 8.60 -13.67
N ASP A 154 2.95 7.70 -12.69
CA ASP A 154 1.80 7.17 -11.94
C ASP A 154 1.48 8.12 -10.76
N VAL A 155 2.04 9.34 -10.79
CA VAL A 155 1.68 10.45 -9.91
C VAL A 155 0.62 11.31 -10.59
N VAL A 156 -0.56 11.41 -9.97
CA VAL A 156 -1.43 12.56 -10.23
C VAL A 156 -0.65 13.78 -9.76
N SER A 157 -0.15 14.56 -10.72
CA SER A 157 0.41 15.90 -10.49
C SER A 157 -0.70 16.79 -9.93
N GLY A 158 -0.87 16.70 -8.61
CA GLY A 158 -1.88 17.43 -7.84
C GLY A 158 -1.57 17.45 -6.34
N GLY A 159 -0.35 17.04 -5.96
CA GLY A 159 0.20 17.24 -4.62
C GLY A 159 0.89 18.60 -4.56
N ILE A 160 0.52 19.39 -3.56
CA ILE A 160 1.02 20.74 -3.32
C ILE A 160 2.54 20.68 -3.09
N GLY A 161 3.31 20.97 -4.14
CA GLY A 161 4.78 21.04 -4.09
C GLY A 161 5.46 19.96 -4.92
N GLY A 162 5.81 20.29 -6.17
CA GLY A 162 6.68 19.45 -6.99
C GLY A 162 6.54 19.74 -8.47
N GLY A 163 7.45 20.56 -9.00
CA GLY A 163 7.90 20.65 -10.41
C GLY A 163 6.88 20.42 -11.52
N ILE A 164 6.61 21.51 -12.26
CA ILE A 164 6.21 21.50 -13.67
C ILE A 164 6.86 20.33 -14.42
N GLY A 165 6.03 19.39 -14.84
CA GLY A 165 6.41 18.27 -15.71
C GLY A 165 6.65 18.81 -17.11
N GLU A 166 7.91 18.89 -17.49
CA GLU A 166 8.30 18.85 -18.88
C GLU A 166 8.38 17.37 -19.26
N ASP A 167 7.67 17.00 -20.33
CA ASP A 167 7.63 15.65 -20.89
C ASP A 167 9.05 15.17 -21.21
N VAL A 168 9.60 14.27 -20.41
CA VAL A 168 10.81 13.53 -20.78
C VAL A 168 10.40 12.22 -21.47
N GLU A 169 9.81 12.35 -22.66
CA GLU A 169 9.96 11.32 -23.68
C GLU A 169 11.21 11.64 -24.49
N ALA A 170 12.24 10.82 -24.30
CA ALA A 170 13.32 10.59 -25.25
C ALA A 170 14.03 11.83 -25.83
N ALA A 171 14.91 12.44 -25.04
CA ALA A 171 16.11 13.05 -25.56
C ALA A 171 17.28 12.63 -24.68
N ASP A 172 18.34 12.23 -25.36
CA ASP A 172 19.64 11.74 -24.92
C ASP A 172 20.08 12.13 -23.51
N GLU A 173 20.57 11.12 -22.79
CA GLU A 173 21.93 11.03 -22.23
C GLU A 173 22.82 12.30 -22.31
N MET A 174 22.36 13.47 -21.87
CA MET A 174 23.19 14.68 -21.75
C MET A 174 22.87 15.44 -20.45
N ASP A 175 23.95 15.65 -19.69
CA ASP A 175 24.15 16.57 -18.58
C ASP A 175 23.48 16.31 -17.22
N ALA A 176 23.94 15.24 -16.57
CA ALA A 176 23.89 15.10 -15.11
C ALA A 176 24.52 16.31 -14.36
N VAL A 177 25.43 17.07 -14.99
CA VAL A 177 26.09 18.23 -14.37
C VAL A 177 25.16 19.46 -14.32
N GLU A 178 24.36 19.69 -15.36
CA GLU A 178 23.43 20.82 -15.42
C GLU A 178 22.25 20.63 -14.45
N ASN A 179 21.75 19.40 -14.32
CA ASN A 179 20.71 19.07 -13.35
C ASN A 179 21.21 19.23 -11.89
N VAL A 180 22.46 18.89 -11.59
CA VAL A 180 23.06 19.10 -10.27
C VAL A 180 23.19 20.60 -9.95
N ASN A 181 23.55 21.43 -10.93
CA ASN A 181 23.63 22.88 -10.75
C ASN A 181 22.26 23.51 -10.47
N HIS A 182 21.20 23.04 -11.13
CA HIS A 182 19.83 23.51 -10.88
C HIS A 182 19.36 23.15 -9.48
N VAL A 183 19.55 21.91 -9.05
CA VAL A 183 19.20 21.47 -7.70
C VAL A 183 19.99 22.26 -6.64
N LEU A 184 21.29 22.48 -6.86
CA LEU A 184 22.13 23.24 -5.93
C LEU A 184 21.73 24.72 -5.85
N ALA A 185 21.33 25.32 -6.96
CA ALA A 185 20.83 26.70 -7.00
C ALA A 185 19.52 26.85 -6.20
N ASP A 186 18.61 25.89 -6.31
CA ASP A 186 17.35 25.88 -5.56
C ASP A 186 17.60 25.68 -4.05
N PHE A 187 18.50 24.76 -3.67
CA PHE A 187 18.92 24.60 -2.28
C PHE A 187 19.56 25.88 -1.73
N ARG A 188 20.44 26.53 -2.49
CA ARG A 188 21.06 27.80 -2.10
C ARG A 188 20.02 28.89 -1.91
N ARG A 189 19.03 28.98 -2.79
CA ARG A 189 17.96 29.98 -2.69
C ARG A 189 17.09 29.76 -1.45
N LEU A 190 16.73 28.52 -1.15
CA LEU A 190 15.96 28.17 0.05
C LEU A 190 16.76 28.46 1.33
N VAL A 191 18.04 28.12 1.37
CA VAL A 191 18.91 28.41 2.52
C VAL A 191 19.06 29.92 2.70
N LEU A 192 19.38 30.67 1.65
CA LEU A 192 19.54 32.13 1.72
C LEU A 192 18.26 32.83 2.16
N LEU A 193 17.09 32.38 1.70
CA LEU A 193 15.81 32.97 2.10
C LEU A 193 15.57 32.76 3.60
N ASN A 194 15.74 31.53 4.09
CA ASN A 194 15.54 31.22 5.51
C ASN A 194 16.58 31.92 6.40
N THR A 195 17.85 31.98 5.99
CA THR A 195 18.89 32.69 6.73
C THR A 195 18.66 34.20 6.73
N ALA A 196 18.20 34.79 5.63
CA ALA A 196 17.88 36.22 5.56
C ALA A 196 16.77 36.61 6.55
N VAL A 197 15.72 35.80 6.65
CA VAL A 197 14.65 36.00 7.65
C VAL A 197 15.20 35.96 9.08
N LEU A 198 16.05 34.98 9.37
CA LEU A 198 16.69 34.84 10.69
C LEU A 198 17.56 36.06 11.05
N VAL A 199 18.34 36.55 10.10
CA VAL A 199 19.20 37.73 10.27
C VAL A 199 18.37 38.99 10.51
N VAL A 200 17.24 39.16 9.79
CA VAL A 200 16.33 40.30 10.01
C VAL A 200 15.72 40.27 11.41
N ILE A 201 15.30 39.10 11.90
CA ILE A 201 14.77 38.95 13.27
C ILE A 201 15.83 39.30 14.30
N LEU A 202 17.06 38.79 14.14
CA LEU A 202 18.19 39.08 15.02
C LEU A 202 18.55 40.56 15.03
N LEU A 203 18.59 41.22 13.86
CA LEU A 203 18.82 42.66 13.74
C LEU A 203 17.70 43.48 14.37
N GLY A 204 16.45 43.07 14.20
CA GLY A 204 15.30 43.71 14.85
C GLY A 204 15.38 43.64 16.37
N LEU A 205 15.67 42.46 16.91
CA LEU A 205 15.85 42.26 18.35
C LEU A 205 17.06 43.03 18.90
N ALA A 206 18.19 43.00 18.19
CA ALA A 206 19.39 43.74 18.57
C ALA A 206 19.15 45.26 18.53
N GLY A 207 18.41 45.76 17.53
CA GLY A 207 18.04 47.16 17.42
C GLY A 207 17.14 47.62 18.56
N ILE A 208 16.13 46.82 18.91
CA ILE A 208 15.25 47.10 20.06
C ILE A 208 16.05 47.09 21.36
N ALA A 209 16.90 46.08 21.58
CA ALA A 209 17.74 46.00 22.77
C ALA A 209 18.73 47.18 22.87
N TYR A 210 19.31 47.61 21.75
CA TYR A 210 20.20 48.77 21.68
C TYR A 210 19.47 50.08 22.01
N LEU A 211 18.25 50.27 21.48
CA LEU A 211 17.44 51.45 21.79
C LEU A 211 17.05 51.51 23.27
N ILE A 212 16.70 50.37 23.88
CA ILE A 212 16.43 50.29 25.32
C ILE A 212 17.69 50.66 26.11
N ARG A 213 18.84 50.06 25.77
CA ARG A 213 20.12 50.35 26.45
C ARG A 213 20.56 51.80 26.34
N ARG A 214 20.24 52.49 25.25
CA ARG A 214 20.57 53.91 25.05
C ARG A 214 19.64 54.87 25.79
N ARG A 215 18.45 54.40 26.19
CA ARG A 215 17.41 55.23 26.83
C ARG A 215 17.44 55.17 28.36
N VAL A 216 18.12 54.16 28.92
CA VAL A 216 18.52 54.07 30.33
C VAL A 216 19.86 54.79 30.50
#